data_AF-N6TSI5-F1
#
_entry.id   AF-N6TSI5-F1
#
_cell.length_a   1.000
_cell.length_b   1.000
_cell.length_c   1.000
_cell.angle_alpha   90.00
_cell.angle_beta   90.00
_cell.angle_gamma   90.00
#
_symmetry.space_group_name_H-M   'P 1'
#
loop_
_entity.id
_entity.type
_entity.pdbx_description
1 polymer ?
#
loop_
_entity_poly.entity_id
_entity_poly.type
_entity_poly.pdbx_seq_one_letter_code
_entity_poly.pdbx_strand_id
1 'polypeptide(L)'
;MGTGPSKTRRLTVENDDPTSVIKVSEDVVDRIRGVAQTVRSQEAHSYPPQMPTPQAPTVVPVYLHEPSLTSLQIRQANVAELKKNDEYWANRIKALEQNHKKMNSVMDEEYKKALDEFKSGKPAQALKEIPCLDSRKAVMDCYKKNPDCPMNCAKIVQAFQECVDYKRSCLLASRVATSKG
;
A
#
# COMPACT_ATOMS: atom_id res chain seq x y z
N MET A 1 -6.46 6.97 -37.53
CA MET A 1 -6.01 8.24 -36.93
C MET A 1 -6.72 8.40 -35.59
N GLY A 2 -6.10 7.94 -34.49
CA GLY A 2 -6.71 7.95 -33.15
C GLY A 2 -5.96 8.91 -32.23
N THR A 3 -6.39 10.16 -32.21
CA THR A 3 -5.88 11.19 -31.29
C THR A 3 -6.74 11.21 -30.03
N GLY A 4 -6.33 10.47 -29.01
CA GLY A 4 -6.86 10.60 -27.66
C GLY A 4 -5.74 11.04 -26.71
N PRO A 5 -5.92 12.05 -25.85
CA PRO A 5 -4.89 12.44 -24.89
C PRO A 5 -4.70 11.32 -23.86
N SER A 6 -3.58 10.60 -23.95
CA SER A 6 -3.20 9.57 -22.99
C SER A 6 -2.98 10.21 -21.61
N LYS A 7 -3.86 9.88 -20.65
CA LYS A 7 -3.74 10.28 -19.25
C LYS A 7 -2.52 9.58 -18.64
N THR A 8 -1.43 10.32 -18.42
CA THR A 8 -0.21 9.79 -17.79
C THR A 8 -0.48 9.47 -16.32
N ARG A 9 -0.41 8.18 -15.96
CA ARG A 9 -0.55 7.71 -14.58
C ARG A 9 0.77 7.96 -13.86
N ARG A 10 0.78 8.78 -12.81
CA ARG A 10 1.96 8.96 -11.95
C ARG A 10 2.18 7.67 -11.14
N LEU A 11 3.32 7.02 -11.38
CA LEU A 11 3.78 5.87 -10.59
C LEU A 11 4.82 6.40 -9.59
N THR A 12 4.50 6.30 -8.30
CA THR A 12 5.47 6.53 -7.22
C THR A 12 6.09 5.19 -6.86
N VAL A 13 7.35 5.00 -7.24
CA VAL A 13 8.14 3.83 -6.85
C VAL A 13 8.99 4.25 -5.66
N GLU A 14 8.72 3.69 -4.49
CA GLU A 14 9.59 3.85 -3.33
C GLU A 14 10.85 2.99 -3.55
N ASN A 15 12.02 3.60 -3.41
CA ASN A 15 13.31 2.96 -3.67
C ASN A 15 13.93 2.53 -2.34
N ASP A 16 13.72 1.27 -1.96
CA ASP A 16 14.15 0.73 -0.66
C ASP A 16 15.66 0.37 -0.60
N ASP A 17 16.37 0.40 -1.74
CA ASP A 17 17.80 0.06 -1.83
C ASP A 17 18.66 1.26 -2.27
N PRO A 18 19.65 1.73 -1.46
CA PRO A 18 20.50 2.88 -1.81
C PRO A 18 21.48 2.62 -2.97
N THR A 19 21.59 1.36 -3.43
CA THR A 19 22.41 0.95 -4.58
C THR A 19 21.61 0.88 -5.89
N SER A 20 20.28 0.91 -5.81
CA SER A 20 19.30 0.98 -6.91
C SER A 20 19.16 2.42 -7.44
N VAL A 21 20.28 3.11 -7.68
CA VAL A 21 20.26 4.44 -8.29
C VAL A 21 20.18 4.25 -9.80
N ILE A 22 19.03 4.60 -10.40
CA ILE A 22 18.86 4.62 -11.85
C ILE A 22 19.85 5.66 -12.41
N LYS A 23 20.97 5.21 -12.97
CA LYS A 23 21.97 6.06 -13.61
C LYS A 23 21.46 6.44 -15.00
N VAL A 24 21.02 7.69 -15.14
CA VAL A 24 20.60 8.26 -16.43
C VAL A 24 21.78 9.03 -17.03
N SER A 25 22.04 8.85 -18.33
CA SER A 25 23.09 9.59 -19.05
C SER A 25 22.68 11.06 -19.29
N GLU A 26 23.67 11.97 -19.30
CA GLU A 26 23.47 13.41 -19.49
C GLU A 26 22.62 13.75 -20.73
N ASP A 27 22.85 13.05 -21.86
CA ASP A 27 22.09 13.23 -23.10
C ASP A 27 20.58 12.95 -22.95
N VAL A 28 20.22 11.99 -22.09
CA VAL A 28 18.82 11.67 -21.81
C VAL A 28 18.22 12.75 -20.90
N VAL A 29 19.00 13.31 -19.99
CA VAL A 29 18.57 14.43 -19.13
C VAL A 29 18.31 15.68 -19.97
N ASP A 30 19.19 16.01 -20.92
CA ASP A 30 19.03 17.17 -21.80
C ASP A 30 17.79 17.08 -22.69
N ARG A 31 17.46 15.85 -23.12
CA ARG A 31 16.25 15.55 -23.88
C ARG A 31 14.98 15.70 -23.05
N ILE A 32 15.01 15.27 -21.78
CA ILE A 32 13.89 15.42 -20.85
C ILE A 32 13.69 16.88 -20.43
N ARG A 33 14.79 17.64 -20.30
CA ARG A 33 14.75 19.09 -20.01
C ARG A 33 14.34 19.94 -21.21
N GLY A 34 14.18 19.34 -22.40
CA GLY A 34 13.73 20.03 -23.60
C GLY A 34 14.76 20.99 -24.22
N VAL A 35 16.05 20.82 -23.92
CA VAL A 35 17.13 21.73 -24.38
C VAL A 35 17.63 21.36 -25.79
N ALA A 36 17.24 20.21 -26.32
CA ALA A 36 17.66 19.77 -27.66
C ALA A 36 16.73 20.29 -28.78
N GLN A 37 16.75 21.59 -29.04
CA GLN A 37 16.43 22.14 -30.37
C GLN A 37 17.31 23.35 -30.68
N THR A 38 18.62 23.17 -30.82
CA THR A 38 19.42 24.06 -31.68
C THR A 38 20.76 23.40 -32.05
N VAL A 39 20.98 23.31 -33.36
CA VAL A 39 22.27 23.08 -34.05
C VAL A 39 22.80 21.64 -34.12
N ARG A 40 22.39 20.93 -35.16
CA ARG A 40 23.33 20.52 -36.21
C ARG A 40 22.60 20.27 -37.53
N SER A 41 22.28 21.38 -38.18
CA SER A 41 21.94 21.38 -39.61
C SER A 41 23.12 20.86 -40.40
N GLN A 42 22.80 20.03 -41.39
CA GLN A 42 23.68 19.58 -42.44
C GLN A 42 24.23 20.80 -43.19
N GLU A 43 25.54 21.00 -43.17
CA GLU A 43 26.21 21.91 -44.11
C GLU A 43 26.95 21.06 -45.15
N ALA A 44 26.33 20.94 -46.32
CA ALA A 44 26.99 20.55 -47.54
C ALA A 44 28.03 21.63 -47.89
N HIS A 45 29.31 21.34 -47.66
CA HIS A 45 30.42 22.19 -48.11
C HIS A 45 30.92 21.71 -49.48
N SER A 46 30.63 22.52 -50.48
CA SER A 46 31.16 22.51 -51.84
C SER A 46 32.68 22.81 -51.88
N TYR A 47 33.44 22.01 -52.62
CA TYR A 47 34.89 22.16 -52.85
C TYR A 47 35.23 23.20 -53.94
N PRO A 48 36.34 23.95 -53.81
CA PRO A 48 37.16 24.38 -54.95
C PRO A 48 38.62 23.83 -54.87
N PRO A 49 39.43 23.95 -55.95
CA PRO A 49 40.42 22.94 -56.33
C PRO A 49 41.76 23.03 -55.59
N GLN A 50 42.46 21.89 -55.63
CA GLN A 50 43.71 21.57 -54.95
C GLN A 50 44.93 22.34 -55.50
N MET A 51 45.87 22.69 -54.62
CA MET A 51 47.29 22.90 -54.96
C MET A 51 48.16 21.87 -54.22
N PRO A 52 49.28 21.40 -54.81
CA PRO A 52 50.05 20.27 -54.27
C PRO A 52 51.20 20.71 -53.34
N THR A 53 51.48 19.90 -52.31
CA THR A 53 52.78 19.60 -51.63
C THR A 53 52.57 19.38 -50.12
N PRO A 54 53.50 18.76 -49.35
CA PRO A 54 54.45 17.67 -49.63
C PRO A 54 54.11 16.38 -48.81
N GLN A 55 54.60 15.22 -49.26
CA GLN A 55 54.31 13.91 -48.65
C GLN A 55 54.92 13.78 -47.23
N ALA A 56 54.07 13.63 -46.22
CA ALA A 56 54.44 13.15 -44.90
C ALA A 56 54.55 11.61 -44.89
N PRO A 57 55.41 11.01 -44.05
CA PRO A 57 55.55 9.55 -43.98
C PRO A 57 54.22 8.91 -43.59
N THR A 58 53.78 7.95 -44.40
CA THR A 58 52.58 7.15 -44.19
C THR A 58 52.72 6.29 -42.95
N VAL A 59 52.20 6.76 -41.82
CA VAL A 59 51.89 5.90 -40.68
C VAL A 59 50.70 5.05 -41.07
N VAL A 60 50.94 3.78 -41.40
CA VAL A 60 49.86 2.81 -41.61
C VAL A 60 49.09 2.63 -40.30
N PRO A 61 47.76 2.87 -40.27
CA PRO A 61 46.98 2.63 -39.08
C PRO A 61 46.95 1.12 -38.80
N VAL A 62 47.50 0.72 -37.66
CA VAL A 62 47.29 -0.63 -37.12
C VAL A 62 45.81 -0.73 -36.75
N TYR A 63 45.03 -1.37 -37.61
CA TYR A 63 43.65 -1.75 -37.30
C TYR A 63 43.71 -2.83 -36.22
N LEU A 64 43.57 -2.42 -34.96
CA LEU A 64 43.28 -3.34 -33.87
C LEU A 64 41.87 -3.91 -34.12
N HIS A 65 41.80 -5.14 -34.63
CA HIS A 65 40.53 -5.83 -34.88
C HIS A 65 39.94 -6.26 -33.54
N GLU A 66 39.23 -5.36 -32.89
CA GLU A 66 38.45 -5.70 -31.70
C GLU A 66 37.26 -6.58 -32.17
N PRO A 67 37.07 -7.79 -31.62
CA PRO A 67 36.01 -8.66 -32.07
C PRO A 67 34.65 -8.04 -31.73
N SER A 68 34.00 -7.43 -32.72
CA SER A 68 32.66 -6.88 -32.56
C SER A 68 31.67 -8.05 -32.43
N LEU A 69 30.97 -8.14 -31.29
CA LEU A 69 29.87 -9.08 -31.11
C LEU A 69 28.90 -8.99 -32.29
N THR A 70 28.55 -10.15 -32.84
CA THR A 70 27.60 -10.19 -33.96
C THR A 70 26.21 -9.74 -33.50
N SER A 71 25.48 -9.04 -34.36
CA SER A 71 24.12 -8.59 -34.07
C SER A 71 23.18 -9.73 -33.65
N LEU A 72 23.43 -10.95 -34.12
CA LEU A 72 22.71 -12.16 -33.76
C LEU A 72 23.00 -12.58 -32.30
N GLN A 73 24.25 -12.56 -31.86
CA GLN A 73 24.62 -12.85 -30.46
C GLN A 73 23.98 -11.85 -29.49
N ILE A 74 23.99 -10.57 -29.85
CA ILE A 74 23.34 -9.52 -29.05
C ILE A 74 21.84 -9.79 -28.92
N ARG A 75 21.16 -10.15 -30.01
CA ARG A 75 19.73 -10.49 -29.98
C ARG A 75 19.45 -11.71 -29.11
N GLN A 76 20.26 -12.76 -29.21
CA GLN A 76 20.10 -13.96 -28.38
C GLN A 76 20.29 -13.66 -26.89
N ALA A 77 21.30 -12.87 -26.54
CA ALA A 77 21.52 -12.43 -25.17
C ALA A 77 20.34 -11.62 -24.63
N ASN A 78 19.82 -10.67 -25.41
CA ASN A 78 18.64 -9.89 -25.02
C ASN A 78 17.40 -10.76 -24.82
N VAL A 79 17.14 -11.72 -25.71
CA VAL A 79 16.00 -12.65 -25.57
C VAL A 79 16.14 -13.51 -24.32
N ALA A 80 17.36 -13.97 -24.00
CA ALA A 80 17.61 -14.74 -22.78
C ALA A 80 17.36 -13.90 -21.52
N GLU A 81 17.80 -12.64 -21.50
CA GLU A 81 17.57 -11.72 -20.38
C GLU A 81 16.10 -11.32 -20.22
N LEU A 82 15.36 -11.14 -21.32
CA LEU A 82 13.91 -10.90 -21.28
C LEU A 82 13.18 -12.10 -20.68
N LYS A 83 13.52 -13.32 -21.08
CA LYS A 83 12.92 -14.54 -20.50
C LYS A 83 13.18 -14.66 -18.99
N LYS A 84 14.39 -14.38 -18.53
CA LYS A 84 14.72 -14.39 -17.10
C LYS A 84 13.89 -13.38 -16.33
N ASN A 85 13.68 -12.18 -16.89
CA ASN A 85 12.83 -11.16 -16.29
C ASN A 85 11.37 -11.62 -16.23
N ASP A 86 10.84 -12.18 -17.32
CA ASP A 86 9.47 -12.70 -17.36
C ASP A 86 9.26 -13.79 -16.31
N GLU A 87 10.20 -14.73 -16.19
CA GLU A 87 10.18 -15.78 -15.17
C GLU A 87 10.27 -15.20 -13.75
N TYR A 88 11.14 -14.23 -13.52
CA TYR A 88 11.28 -13.56 -12.23
C TYR A 88 9.96 -12.90 -11.81
N TRP A 89 9.35 -12.11 -12.71
CA TRP A 89 8.11 -11.40 -12.41
C TRP A 89 6.93 -12.36 -12.26
N ALA A 90 6.83 -13.39 -13.09
CA ALA A 90 5.81 -14.42 -12.97
C ALA A 90 5.89 -15.14 -11.60
N ASN A 91 7.10 -15.52 -11.18
CA ASN A 91 7.32 -16.14 -9.89
C ASN A 91 7.01 -15.19 -8.72
N ARG A 92 7.38 -13.91 -8.85
CA ARG A 92 7.09 -12.89 -7.83
C ARG A 92 5.59 -12.66 -7.67
N ILE A 93 4.85 -12.51 -8.76
CA ILE A 93 3.39 -12.37 -8.71
C ILE A 93 2.75 -13.60 -8.10
N LYS A 94 3.16 -14.80 -8.52
CA LYS A 94 2.67 -16.06 -7.95
C LYS A 94 2.93 -16.16 -6.44
N ALA A 95 4.11 -15.74 -5.98
CA ALA A 95 4.43 -15.71 -4.55
C ALA A 95 3.58 -14.68 -3.78
N LEU A 96 3.29 -13.53 -4.38
CA LEU A 96 2.42 -12.50 -3.79
C LEU A 96 0.98 -13.02 -3.66
N GLU A 97 0.44 -13.61 -4.73
CA GLU A 97 -0.89 -14.20 -4.75
C GLU A 97 -1.03 -15.33 -3.72
N GLN A 98 -0.02 -16.19 -3.60
CA GLN A 98 -0.01 -17.24 -2.59
C GLN A 98 0.00 -16.69 -1.17
N ASN A 99 0.76 -15.62 -0.90
CA ASN A 99 0.76 -14.97 0.40
C ASN A 99 -0.58 -14.33 0.72
N HIS A 100 -1.17 -13.60 -0.23
CA HIS A 100 -2.50 -13.01 -0.07
C HIS A 100 -3.57 -14.09 0.17
N LYS A 101 -3.50 -15.20 -0.56
CA LYS A 101 -4.41 -16.33 -0.37
C LYS A 101 -4.27 -16.95 1.03
N LYS A 102 -3.04 -17.14 1.52
CA LYS A 102 -2.80 -17.63 2.89
C LYS A 102 -3.35 -16.68 3.94
N MET A 103 -3.08 -15.37 3.80
CA MET A 103 -3.56 -14.36 4.74
C MET A 103 -5.08 -14.31 4.77
N ASN A 104 -5.74 -14.30 3.61
CA ASN A 104 -7.20 -14.33 3.54
C ASN A 104 -7.78 -15.62 4.13
N SER A 105 -7.14 -16.78 3.92
CA SER A 105 -7.56 -18.06 4.52
C SER A 105 -7.59 -17.97 6.04
N VAL A 106 -6.50 -17.48 6.65
CA VAL A 106 -6.41 -17.34 8.11
C VAL A 106 -7.45 -16.34 8.62
N MET A 107 -7.64 -15.22 7.93
CA MET A 107 -8.66 -14.24 8.29
C MET A 107 -10.08 -14.83 8.24
N ASP A 108 -10.40 -15.59 7.19
CA ASP A 108 -11.70 -16.25 7.04
C ASP A 108 -11.92 -17.35 8.10
N GLU A 109 -10.88 -18.09 8.46
CA GLU A 109 -10.91 -19.11 9.52
C GLU A 109 -11.16 -18.49 10.89
N GLU A 110 -10.43 -17.43 11.26
CA GLU A 110 -10.64 -16.72 12.53
C GLU A 110 -12.00 -16.03 12.58
N TYR A 111 -12.47 -15.48 11.45
CA TYR A 111 -13.81 -14.90 11.36
C TYR A 111 -14.90 -15.96 11.59
N LYS A 112 -14.80 -17.11 10.93
CA LYS A 112 -15.74 -18.23 11.13
C LYS A 112 -15.69 -18.73 12.56
N LYS A 113 -14.50 -18.88 13.14
CA LYS A 113 -14.33 -19.27 14.53
C LYS A 113 -14.99 -18.28 15.49
N ALA A 114 -14.83 -16.97 15.28
CA ALA A 114 -15.51 -15.95 16.08
C ALA A 114 -17.05 -16.02 15.94
N LEU A 115 -17.56 -16.29 14.74
CA LEU A 115 -18.99 -16.52 14.52
C LEU A 115 -19.48 -17.79 15.22
N ASP A 116 -18.69 -18.85 15.19
CA ASP A 116 -19.03 -20.11 15.83
C ASP A 116 -18.96 -19.99 17.34
N GLU A 117 -18.00 -19.25 17.91
CA GLU A 117 -17.98 -18.89 19.34
C GLU A 117 -19.20 -18.05 19.74
N PHE A 118 -19.68 -17.15 18.87
CA PHE A 118 -20.91 -16.41 19.12
C PHE A 118 -22.17 -17.29 19.06
N LYS A 119 -22.21 -18.28 18.16
CA LYS A 119 -23.34 -19.21 17.98
C LYS A 119 -23.37 -20.36 18.99
N SER A 120 -22.21 -20.94 19.28
CA SER A 120 -22.01 -22.10 20.16
C SER A 120 -21.72 -21.69 21.60
N GLY A 121 -21.22 -20.46 21.79
CA GLY A 121 -21.34 -19.76 23.06
C GLY A 121 -22.81 -19.68 23.42
N LYS A 122 -23.21 -20.50 24.39
CA LYS A 122 -24.36 -20.27 25.27
C LYS A 122 -24.51 -18.76 25.41
N PRO A 123 -25.72 -18.17 25.22
CA PRO A 123 -25.89 -16.71 25.24
C PRO A 123 -25.08 -16.16 26.39
N ALA A 124 -24.03 -15.39 26.06
CA ALA A 124 -23.02 -15.00 27.02
C ALA A 124 -23.73 -14.34 28.20
N GLN A 125 -23.78 -15.09 29.31
CA GLN A 125 -24.64 -14.88 30.48
C GLN A 125 -26.11 -15.23 30.20
N ALA A 126 -26.56 -16.36 30.78
CA ALA A 126 -27.94 -16.51 31.22
C ALA A 126 -28.38 -15.16 31.76
N LEU A 127 -29.34 -14.52 31.08
CA LEU A 127 -29.94 -13.21 31.37
C LEU A 127 -29.51 -12.72 32.74
N LYS A 128 -28.36 -12.02 32.84
CA LYS A 128 -28.00 -11.36 34.08
C LYS A 128 -29.14 -10.38 34.28
N GLU A 129 -29.96 -10.69 35.28
CA GLU A 129 -31.12 -9.91 35.66
C GLU A 129 -30.78 -8.44 35.48
N ILE A 130 -31.53 -7.75 34.62
CA ILE A 130 -31.20 -6.39 34.20
C ILE A 130 -31.02 -5.57 35.49
N PRO A 131 -29.85 -4.93 35.69
CA PRO A 131 -29.59 -4.24 36.94
C PRO A 131 -30.67 -3.20 37.22
N CYS A 132 -31.19 -3.20 38.46
CA CYS A 132 -32.06 -2.14 38.94
C CYS A 132 -33.40 -2.03 38.20
N LEU A 133 -33.97 -3.15 37.74
CA LEU A 133 -35.27 -3.17 37.05
C LEU A 133 -36.39 -2.51 37.86
N ASP A 134 -36.48 -2.81 39.15
CA ASP A 134 -37.60 -2.34 39.97
C ASP A 134 -37.50 -0.85 40.30
N SER A 135 -36.29 -0.35 40.60
CA SER A 135 -36.07 1.09 40.78
C SER A 135 -36.23 1.86 39.47
N ARG A 136 -35.86 1.28 38.31
CA ARG A 136 -36.18 1.85 37.00
C ARG A 136 -37.69 1.99 36.79
N LYS A 137 -38.47 0.94 37.07
CA LYS A 137 -39.95 1.01 36.98
C LYS A 137 -40.51 2.09 37.90
N ALA A 138 -40.03 2.17 39.14
CA ALA A 138 -40.47 3.18 40.10
C ALA A 138 -40.20 4.62 39.63
N VAL A 139 -39.04 4.89 39.02
CA VAL A 139 -38.73 6.20 38.42
C VAL A 139 -39.72 6.52 37.29
N MET A 140 -39.93 5.58 36.37
CA MET A 140 -40.84 5.78 35.24
C MET A 140 -42.28 6.00 35.69
N ASP A 141 -42.73 5.26 36.69
CA ASP A 141 -44.08 5.40 37.24
C ASP A 141 -44.25 6.73 37.99
N CYS A 142 -43.21 7.23 38.65
CA CYS A 142 -43.27 8.53 39.30
C CYS A 142 -43.38 9.68 38.30
N TYR A 143 -42.60 9.66 37.22
CA TYR A 143 -42.67 10.69 36.18
C TYR A 143 -44.01 10.67 35.44
N LYS A 144 -44.57 9.48 35.17
CA LYS A 144 -45.92 9.38 34.60
C LYS A 144 -46.99 9.98 35.51
N LYS A 145 -46.83 9.88 36.83
CA LYS A 145 -47.75 10.46 37.81
C LYS A 145 -47.54 11.97 38.03
N ASN A 146 -46.34 12.49 37.76
CA ASN A 146 -45.97 13.89 37.99
C ASN A 146 -45.35 14.53 36.73
N PRO A 147 -46.11 14.68 35.63
CA PRO A 147 -45.57 15.16 34.35
C PRO A 147 -45.04 16.61 34.43
N ASP A 148 -45.75 17.50 35.12
CA ASP A 148 -45.37 18.92 35.22
C ASP A 148 -44.47 19.23 36.43
N CYS A 149 -44.33 18.26 37.35
CA CYS A 149 -43.60 18.42 38.61
C CYS A 149 -42.62 17.24 38.87
N PRO A 150 -41.64 17.00 37.98
CA PRO A 150 -40.72 15.86 38.09
C PRO A 150 -39.82 15.90 39.34
N MET A 151 -39.66 17.07 39.96
CA MET A 151 -38.88 17.23 41.21
C MET A 151 -39.45 16.41 42.38
N ASN A 152 -40.74 16.07 42.36
CA ASN A 152 -41.35 15.17 43.34
C ASN A 152 -40.75 13.74 43.29
N CYS A 153 -40.11 13.37 42.19
CA CYS A 153 -39.50 12.06 41.97
C CYS A 153 -38.02 12.01 42.40
N ALA A 154 -37.44 13.09 42.91
CA ALA A 154 -36.01 13.19 43.21
C ALA A 154 -35.49 12.04 44.11
N LYS A 155 -36.23 11.68 45.16
CA LYS A 155 -35.87 10.56 46.05
C LYS A 155 -35.89 9.20 45.35
N ILE A 156 -36.80 9.00 44.40
CA ILE A 156 -36.94 7.74 43.65
C ILE A 156 -35.81 7.61 42.63
N VAL A 157 -35.44 8.73 41.99
CA VAL A 157 -34.28 8.80 41.08
C VAL A 157 -32.98 8.53 41.83
N GLN A 158 -32.82 9.09 43.03
CA GLN A 158 -31.66 8.84 43.87
C GLN A 158 -31.51 7.34 44.22
N ALA A 159 -32.60 6.68 44.62
CA ALA A 159 -32.58 5.24 44.89
C ALA A 159 -32.21 4.39 43.65
N PHE A 160 -32.62 4.82 42.45
CA PHE A 160 -32.19 4.20 41.20
C PHE A 160 -30.68 4.39 40.96
N GLN A 161 -30.16 5.61 41.16
CA GLN A 161 -28.73 5.92 41.03
C GLN A 161 -27.88 5.07 41.98
N GLU A 162 -28.25 5.01 43.26
CA GLU A 162 -27.55 4.20 44.27
C GLU A 162 -27.47 2.72 43.89
N CYS A 163 -28.56 2.16 43.35
CA CYS A 163 -28.57 0.78 42.84
C CYS A 163 -27.59 0.60 41.66
N VAL A 164 -27.59 1.52 40.70
CA VAL A 164 -26.72 1.44 39.53
C VAL A 164 -25.25 1.56 39.93
N ASP A 165 -24.94 2.51 40.81
CA ASP A 165 -23.58 2.74 41.30
C ASP A 165 -23.07 1.56 42.12
N TYR A 166 -23.92 0.95 42.94
CA TYR A 166 -23.60 -0.29 43.65
C TYR A 166 -23.26 -1.43 42.68
N LYS A 167 -24.11 -1.69 41.68
CA LYS A 167 -23.84 -2.77 40.71
C LYS A 167 -22.60 -2.48 39.85
N ARG A 168 -22.37 -1.22 39.49
CA ARG A 168 -21.16 -0.79 38.78
C ARG A 168 -19.90 -1.05 39.62
N SER A 169 -19.92 -0.71 40.90
CA SER A 169 -18.77 -0.94 41.79
C SER A 169 -18.49 -2.44 41.98
N CYS A 170 -19.52 -3.30 42.12
CA CYS A 170 -19.34 -4.75 42.15
C CYS A 170 -18.68 -5.31 40.88
N LEU A 171 -19.10 -4.85 39.70
CA LEU A 171 -18.52 -5.29 38.42
C LEU A 171 -17.06 -4.89 38.30
N LEU A 172 -16.71 -3.66 38.68
CA LEU A 172 -15.32 -3.19 38.64
C LEU A 172 -14.45 -3.97 39.63
N ALA A 173 -14.93 -4.25 40.84
CA ALA A 173 -14.21 -5.07 41.82
C ALA A 173 -13.95 -6.50 41.29
N SER A 174 -14.94 -7.12 40.64
CA SER A 174 -14.78 -8.47 40.07
C SER A 174 -13.70 -8.53 38.96
N ARG A 175 -13.60 -7.49 38.13
CA ARG A 175 -12.60 -7.42 37.04
C ARG A 175 -11.17 -7.29 37.58
N VAL A 176 -10.99 -6.53 38.65
CA VAL A 176 -9.68 -6.34 39.31
C VAL A 176 -9.23 -7.63 40.01
N ALA A 177 -10.16 -8.43 40.54
CA ALA A 177 -9.86 -9.73 41.14
C ALA A 177 -9.40 -10.75 40.08
N THR A 178 -10.02 -10.76 38.90
CA THR A 178 -9.66 -11.67 37.80
C THR A 178 -8.36 -11.33 37.08
N SER A 179 -7.83 -10.11 37.22
CA SER A 179 -6.57 -9.71 36.58
C SER A 179 -5.33 -9.92 37.46
N LYS A 180 -5.50 -10.33 38.72
CA LYS A 180 -4.41 -10.56 39.69
C LYS A 180 -4.10 -12.05 39.95
N GLY A 181 -4.86 -12.97 39.36
CA GLY A 181 -4.62 -14.42 39.39
C GLY A 181 -4.30 -14.92 38.01
#